data_AF-A0A919L9G2-F1
#
_entry.id   AF-A0A919L9G2-F1
#
_cell.length_a   1.000
_cell.length_b   1.000
_cell.length_c   1.000
_cell.angle_alpha   90.00
_cell.angle_beta   90.00
_cell.angle_gamma   90.00
#
_symmetry.space_group_name_H-M   'P 1'
#
loop_
_entity.id
_entity.type
_entity.pdbx_description
1 polymer ?
#
loop_
_entity_poly.entity_id
_entity_poly.type
_entity_poly.pdbx_seq_one_letter_code
_entity_poly.pdbx_strand_id
1 'polypeptide(L)'
;MTLRLPVEPMLAQAVESVPTLAGDLAYGQKFDGRRALLFTPAEAGGPVVLQTRRGSLVQDRFPDLVAAAGQLPGGLVLDGELLVWDTEAGQLSWSRGPTYQASKAGSSSL
;
A
#
# COMPACT_ATOMS: atom_id res chain seq x y z
N MET A 1 -19.86 1.48 -3.16
CA MET A 1 -19.00 2.68 -3.27
C MET A 1 -17.79 2.31 -4.10
N THR A 2 -17.42 3.11 -5.10
CA THR A 2 -16.26 2.85 -5.97
C THR A 2 -15.15 3.84 -5.62
N LEU A 3 -13.98 3.33 -5.26
CA LEU A 3 -12.78 4.14 -5.01
C LEU A 3 -12.08 4.44 -6.34
N ARG A 4 -11.66 5.69 -6.54
CA ARG A 4 -10.93 6.15 -7.73
C ARG A 4 -9.58 6.72 -7.32
N LEU A 5 -8.57 6.48 -8.15
CA LEU A 5 -7.23 7.04 -7.96
C LEU A 5 -7.22 8.57 -8.17
N PRO A 6 -6.38 9.33 -7.43
CA PRO A 6 -5.68 8.88 -6.24
C PRO A 6 -6.62 8.79 -5.03
N VAL A 7 -6.40 7.80 -4.16
CA VAL A 7 -7.12 7.69 -2.89
C VAL A 7 -6.27 8.27 -1.77
N GLU A 8 -6.84 9.18 -0.98
CA GLU A 8 -6.24 9.66 0.26
C GLU A 8 -6.48 8.62 1.38
N PRO A 9 -5.42 7.99 1.93
CA PRO A 9 -5.61 6.95 2.93
C PRO A 9 -6.08 7.51 4.28
N MET A 10 -6.90 6.75 4.99
CA MET A 10 -7.31 7.09 6.37
C MET A 10 -6.08 7.21 7.28
N LEU A 11 -6.03 8.25 8.10
CA LEU A 11 -4.91 8.48 9.03
C LEU A 11 -5.27 8.05 10.45
N ALA A 12 -4.27 7.54 11.17
CA ALA A 12 -4.38 7.27 12.59
C ALA A 12 -3.99 8.51 13.40
N GLN A 13 -4.70 8.75 14.50
CA GLN A 13 -4.33 9.76 15.48
C GLN A 13 -3.36 9.16 16.50
N ALA A 14 -2.26 9.86 16.78
CA ALA A 14 -1.35 9.47 17.85
C ALA A 14 -1.99 9.75 19.21
N VAL A 15 -1.87 8.79 20.13
CA VAL A 15 -2.40 8.87 21.49
C VAL A 15 -1.36 8.30 22.46
N GLU A 16 -1.29 8.87 23.65
CA GLU A 16 -0.32 8.47 24.70
C GLU A 16 -0.69 7.16 25.41
N SER A 17 -1.96 6.75 25.32
CA SER A 17 -2.45 5.52 25.92
C SER A 17 -3.55 4.90 25.06
N VAL A 18 -3.77 3.59 25.21
CA VAL A 18 -4.84 2.88 24.50
C VAL A 18 -6.18 3.50 24.90
N PRO A 19 -6.95 4.03 23.93
CA PRO A 19 -8.14 4.81 24.24
C PRO A 19 -9.28 3.89 24.71
N THR A 20 -10.06 4.35 25.68
CA THR A 20 -11.32 3.71 26.05
C THR A 20 -12.43 4.28 25.16
N LEU A 21 -12.78 3.54 24.11
CA LEU A 21 -13.84 3.92 23.17
C LEU A 21 -15.07 3.03 23.38
N ALA A 22 -16.25 3.53 23.03
CA ALA A 22 -17.46 2.73 23.01
C ALA A 22 -17.40 1.72 21.85
N GLY A 23 -17.70 0.45 22.14
CA GLY A 23 -17.68 -0.64 21.17
C GLY A 23 -16.39 -1.47 21.18
N ASP A 24 -16.34 -2.45 20.29
CA ASP A 24 -15.20 -3.37 20.18
C ASP A 24 -14.03 -2.72 19.44
N LEU A 25 -12.83 -2.94 19.96
CA LEU A 25 -11.58 -2.48 19.33
C LEU A 25 -10.93 -3.61 18.55
N ALA A 26 -10.54 -3.32 17.31
CA ALA A 26 -9.64 -4.16 16.54
C ALA A 26 -8.20 -3.66 16.69
N TYR A 27 -7.27 -4.56 17.03
CA TYR A 27 -5.86 -4.27 17.16
C TYR A 27 -5.09 -4.82 15.96
N GLY A 28 -4.20 -4.01 15.40
CA GLY A 28 -3.30 -4.40 14.33
C GLY A 28 -1.85 -4.07 14.69
N GLN A 29 -0.92 -4.86 14.18
CA GLN A 29 0.51 -4.57 14.31
C GLN A 29 0.85 -3.30 13.51
N LYS A 30 1.49 -2.33 14.17
CA LYS A 30 2.06 -1.17 13.47
C LYS A 30 3.43 -1.57 12.92
N PHE A 31 3.50 -1.80 11.61
CA PHE A 31 4.76 -2.04 10.93
C PHE A 31 5.55 -0.75 10.66
N ASP A 32 6.85 -0.88 10.45
CA ASP A 32 7.74 0.18 9.96
C ASP A 32 8.15 -0.13 8.50
N GLY A 33 7.34 0.34 7.56
CA GLY A 33 7.51 0.08 6.14
C GLY A 33 7.10 1.26 5.27
N ARG A 34 6.56 0.97 4.08
CA ARG A 34 5.96 1.98 3.21
C ARG A 34 4.50 1.67 2.93
N ARG A 35 3.60 2.46 3.50
CA ARG A 35 2.17 2.38 3.19
C ARG A 35 1.88 2.55 1.70
N ALA A 36 1.12 1.61 1.16
CA ALA A 36 0.65 1.62 -0.21
C ALA A 36 -0.78 1.04 -0.32
N LEU A 37 -1.51 1.55 -1.30
CA LEU A 37 -2.81 1.07 -1.72
C LEU A 37 -2.63 0.24 -2.99
N LEU A 38 -3.11 -0.99 -2.99
CA LEU A 38 -3.11 -1.88 -4.14
C LEU A 38 -4.50 -1.97 -4.74
N PHE A 39 -4.60 -1.78 -6.05
CA PHE A 39 -5.83 -1.84 -6.83
C PHE A 39 -5.74 -3.03 -7.77
N THR A 40 -6.63 -4.01 -7.60
CA THR A 40 -6.80 -5.08 -8.59
C THR A 40 -7.75 -4.58 -9.69
N PRO A 41 -7.55 -5.02 -10.95
CA PRO A 41 -8.34 -4.51 -12.06
C PRO A 41 -9.82 -4.92 -11.90
N ALA A 42 -10.74 -3.98 -12.18
CA ALA A 42 -12.18 -4.27 -12.15
C ALA A 42 -12.60 -5.21 -13.29
N GLU A 43 -11.97 -5.07 -14.44
CA GLU A 43 -12.20 -5.89 -15.63
C GLU A 43 -11.01 -6.82 -15.88
N ALA A 44 -11.27 -8.02 -16.40
CA ALA A 44 -10.22 -8.98 -16.73
C ALA A 44 -9.23 -8.38 -17.75
N GLY A 45 -7.93 -8.55 -17.49
CA GLY A 45 -6.86 -8.02 -18.33
C GLY A 45 -6.44 -6.57 -18.04
N GLY A 46 -7.08 -5.88 -17.09
CA GLY A 46 -6.62 -4.57 -16.62
C GLY A 46 -5.33 -4.65 -15.77
N PRO A 47 -4.62 -3.52 -15.58
CA PRO A 47 -3.39 -3.51 -14.78
C PRO A 47 -3.70 -3.52 -13.28
N VAL A 48 -2.82 -4.18 -12.51
CA VAL A 48 -2.70 -3.91 -11.07
C VAL A 48 -2.00 -2.58 -10.88
N VAL A 49 -2.52 -1.73 -9.99
CA VAL A 49 -1.93 -0.43 -9.67
C VAL A 49 -1.52 -0.39 -8.20
N LEU A 50 -0.33 0.16 -7.93
CA LEU A 50 0.19 0.32 -6.58
C LEU A 50 0.47 1.79 -6.31
N GLN A 51 -0.30 2.39 -5.41
CA GLN A 51 -0.23 3.80 -5.06
C GLN A 51 0.40 3.98 -3.68
N THR A 52 1.47 4.74 -3.55
CA THR A 52 2.02 5.10 -2.23
C THR A 52 1.07 6.01 -1.44
N ARG A 53 1.30 6.16 -0.14
CA ARG A 53 0.59 7.15 0.73
C ARG A 53 0.49 8.55 0.14
N ARG A 54 1.48 9.00 -0.65
CA ARG A 54 1.53 10.34 -1.25
C ARG A 54 0.99 10.38 -2.69
N GLY A 55 0.33 9.32 -3.15
CA GLY A 55 -0.31 9.28 -4.48
C GLY A 55 0.60 8.84 -5.63
N SER A 56 1.91 8.63 -5.41
CA SER A 56 2.81 8.17 -6.47
C SER A 56 2.51 6.71 -6.86
N LEU A 57 2.47 6.43 -8.15
CA LEU A 57 2.30 5.08 -8.71
C LEU A 57 3.65 4.39 -8.82
N VAL A 58 3.77 3.18 -8.28
CA VAL A 58 5.05 2.47 -8.11
C VAL A 58 5.02 1.00 -8.53
N GLN A 59 3.95 0.53 -9.18
CA GLN A 59 3.78 -0.88 -9.57
C GLN A 59 4.96 -1.45 -10.37
N ASP A 60 5.56 -0.66 -11.26
CA ASP A 60 6.70 -1.09 -12.09
C ASP A 60 7.96 -1.42 -11.26
N ARG A 61 8.01 -1.01 -10.00
CA ARG A 61 9.12 -1.27 -9.08
C ARG A 61 8.92 -2.52 -8.22
N PHE A 62 7.72 -3.10 -8.22
CA PHE A 62 7.37 -4.26 -7.41
C PHE A 62 6.68 -5.33 -8.27
N PRO A 63 7.39 -5.89 -9.29
CA PRO A 63 6.79 -6.84 -10.22
C PRO A 63 6.33 -8.14 -9.54
N ASP A 64 6.98 -8.52 -8.45
CA ASP A 64 6.61 -9.63 -7.58
C ASP A 64 5.26 -9.39 -6.89
N LEU A 65 5.05 -8.19 -6.33
CA LEU A 65 3.77 -7.80 -5.73
C LEU A 65 2.65 -7.70 -6.76
N VAL A 66 2.95 -7.16 -7.95
CA VAL A 66 2.00 -7.10 -9.08
C VAL A 66 1.57 -8.50 -9.50
N ALA A 67 2.52 -9.43 -9.64
CA ALA A 67 2.23 -10.81 -10.01
C ALA A 67 1.38 -11.52 -8.94
N ALA A 68 1.72 -11.35 -7.66
CA ALA A 68 0.94 -11.92 -6.55
C ALA A 68 -0.48 -11.34 -6.51
N ALA A 69 -0.63 -10.04 -6.71
CA ALA A 69 -1.93 -9.38 -6.75
C ALA A 69 -2.80 -9.79 -7.94
N GLY A 70 -2.20 -10.20 -9.06
CA GLY A 70 -2.93 -10.77 -10.20
C GLY A 70 -3.69 -12.06 -9.88
N GLN A 71 -3.40 -12.70 -8.75
CA GLN A 71 -4.10 -13.90 -8.27
C GLN A 71 -5.32 -13.58 -7.39
N LEU A 72 -5.52 -12.31 -7.03
CA LEU A 72 -6.64 -11.87 -6.20
C LEU A 72 -7.88 -11.57 -7.06
N PRO A 73 -9.09 -11.57 -6.47
CA PRO A 73 -10.29 -11.13 -7.16
C PRO A 73 -10.14 -9.71 -7.74
N GLY A 74 -10.79 -9.47 -8.89
CA GLY A 74 -10.84 -8.15 -9.51
C GLY A 74 -11.68 -7.15 -8.71
N GLY A 75 -11.40 -5.86 -8.89
CA GLY A 75 -12.14 -4.75 -8.29
C GLY A 75 -11.87 -4.51 -6.79
N LEU A 76 -10.79 -5.07 -6.25
CA LEU A 76 -10.35 -4.86 -4.87
C LEU A 76 -9.47 -3.62 -4.75
N VAL A 77 -9.62 -2.93 -3.61
CA VAL A 77 -8.67 -1.92 -3.15
C VAL A 77 -8.21 -2.34 -1.77
N LEU A 78 -6.92 -2.64 -1.64
CA LEU A 78 -6.28 -3.08 -0.41
C LEU A 78 -5.39 -1.98 0.14
N ASP A 79 -5.51 -1.68 1.42
CA ASP A 79 -4.65 -0.74 2.15
C ASP A 79 -3.70 -1.53 3.06
N GLY A 80 -2.39 -1.32 2.89
CA GLY A 80 -1.40 -2.09 3.63
C GLY A 80 -0.02 -1.45 3.63
N GLU A 81 0.92 -2.15 4.28
CA GLU A 81 2.30 -1.72 4.41
C GLU A 81 3.19 -2.60 3.54
N LEU A 82 4.01 -1.99 2.68
CA LEU A 82 5.09 -2.69 1.99
C LEU A 82 6.25 -2.91 2.97
N LEU A 83 6.71 -4.14 3.06
CA LEU A 83 7.75 -4.56 3.99
C LEU A 83 8.89 -5.25 3.24
N VAL A 84 10.09 -5.14 3.79
CA VAL A 84 11.27 -5.83 3.28
C VAL A 84 11.75 -6.78 4.36
N TRP A 85 11.90 -8.06 4.00
CA TRP A 85 12.49 -9.06 4.85
C TRP A 85 14.01 -9.09 4.62
N ASP A 86 14.78 -8.72 5.64
CA ASP A 86 16.24 -8.86 5.64
C ASP A 86 16.59 -10.30 5.99
N THR A 87 17.02 -11.07 4.99
CA THR A 87 17.34 -12.49 5.15
C THR A 87 18.61 -12.73 5.97
N GLU A 88 19.55 -11.78 5.98
CA GLU A 88 20.79 -11.90 6.76
C GLU A 88 20.53 -11.63 8.24
N ALA A 89 19.79 -10.56 8.53
CA ALA A 89 19.47 -10.17 9.90
C ALA A 89 18.25 -10.92 10.47
N GLY A 90 17.49 -11.62 9.64
CA GLY A 90 16.29 -12.36 10.05
C GLY A 90 15.17 -11.49 10.58
N GLN A 91 15.01 -10.27 10.05
CA GLN A 91 14.05 -9.29 10.55
C GLN A 91 13.45 -8.43 9.43
N LEU A 92 12.32 -7.79 9.71
CA LEU A 92 11.75 -6.77 8.82
C LEU A 92 12.58 -5.48 8.92
N SER A 93 13.10 -4.99 7.79
CA SER A 93 13.89 -3.76 7.76
C SER A 93 13.74 -3.04 6.43
N TRP A 94 13.03 -1.90 6.44
CA TRP A 94 12.92 -1.05 5.26
C TRP A 94 14.24 -0.37 4.90
N SER A 95 15.11 -0.12 5.88
CA SER A 95 16.42 0.55 5.65
C SER A 95 17.32 -0.19 4.64
N ARG A 96 17.11 -1.49 4.47
CA ARG A 96 17.81 -2.33 3.49
C ARG A 96 16.99 -2.58 2.21
N GLY A 97 15.82 -1.99 2.11
CA GLY A 97 14.97 -2.03 0.93
C GLY A 97 15.46 -1.14 -0.21
N PRO A 98 14.84 -1.26 -1.40
CA PRO A 98 15.17 -0.39 -2.53
C PRO A 98 14.91 1.09 -2.19
N THR A 99 15.94 1.93 -2.34
CA THR A 99 15.80 3.39 -2.24
C THR A 99 15.00 3.92 -3.43
N TYR A 100 13.77 4.38 -3.18
CA TYR A 100 12.90 4.91 -4.24
C TYR A 100 12.78 6.45 -4.18
N GLN A 101 13.19 7.10 -5.26
CA GLN A 101 12.83 8.50 -5.57
C GLN A 101 11.57 8.49 -6.44
N ALA A 102 10.51 9.16 -5.99
CA ALA A 102 9.26 9.26 -6.73
C ALA A 102 9.40 10.19 -7.94
N SER A 103 9.35 9.63 -9.15
CA SER A 103 9.07 10.42 -10.35
C SER A 103 7.57 10.67 -10.42
N LYS A 104 7.12 11.93 -10.32
CA LYS A 104 5.71 12.27 -10.58
C LYS A 104 5.37 11.80 -11.99
N ALA A 105 4.41 10.89 -12.13
CA ALA A 105 3.80 10.64 -13.42
C ALA A 105 3.24 11.96 -13.94
N GLY A 106 3.72 12.38 -15.11
CA GLY A 106 3.24 13.60 -15.78
C GLY A 106 1.74 13.49 -16.00
N SER A 107 1.01 14.52 -15.56
CA SER A 107 -0.35 14.79 -15.99
C SER A 107 -0.36 14.94 -17.51
N SER A 108 -0.69 13.86 -18.23
CA SER A 108 -1.11 13.96 -19.63
C SER A 108 -2.63 13.91 -19.65
N SER A 109 -3.20 15.09 -19.74
CA SER A 109 -4.59 15.35 -20.09
C SER A 109 -4.89 14.78 -21.48
N LEU A 110 -5.95 13.98 -21.57
CA LEU A 110 -6.80 13.86 -22.75
C LEU A 110 -8.19 14.36 -22.37
#